data_AF-A0A5C3P2F2-F1
#
_entry.id   AF-A0A5C3P2F2-F1
#
_cell.length_a   1.000
_cell.length_b   1.000
_cell.length_c   1.000
_cell.angle_alpha   90.00
_cell.angle_beta   90.00
_cell.angle_gamma   90.00
#
_symmetry.space_group_name_H-M   'P 1'
#
loop_
_entity.id
_entity.type
_entity.pdbx_description
1 polymer ?
#
loop_
_entity_poly.entity_id
_entity_poly.type
_entity_poly.pdbx_seq_one_letter_code
_entity_poly.pdbx_strand_id
1 'polypeptide(L)'
;MPVERTLKKSLHQTTLLGFTKSSCATSPDSLSNEPSPPRRVQSAPKSTKPKNKSKAKTGDENRVSTDAILSIKPEFTKLIAARKKNHEYRKYKLETVTRFWLYETAPTSAITYLMFTATPKVPGEVNDPSGVGNDDFDQGLKQSKYGYPVTELYKLQKPLTTAELKERFDIAVPQGWRYATKKLVEEMRLEDMEKIF
;
A
#
# COMPACT_ATOMS: atom_id res chain seq x y z
N MET A 1 -39.85 -28.41 -6.62
CA MET A 1 -40.26 -27.84 -7.92
C MET A 1 -41.51 -27.01 -7.69
N PRO A 2 -41.67 -25.78 -8.22
CA PRO A 2 -40.66 -24.90 -8.86
C PRO A 2 -39.62 -24.38 -7.83
N VAL A 3 -38.68 -23.45 -8.06
CA VAL A 3 -38.08 -22.83 -9.29
C VAL A 3 -38.69 -21.54 -9.88
N GLU A 4 -38.47 -20.39 -9.24
CA GLU A 4 -38.38 -19.05 -9.87
C GLU A 4 -37.01 -18.45 -9.48
N ARG A 5 -36.06 -18.02 -10.32
CA ARG A 5 -35.98 -17.33 -11.64
C ARG A 5 -36.15 -15.80 -11.65
N THR A 6 -35.03 -15.16 -11.28
CA THR A 6 -34.39 -14.01 -11.96
C THR A 6 -35.07 -12.63 -12.00
N LEU A 7 -34.30 -11.61 -11.57
CA LEU A 7 -33.82 -10.58 -12.53
C LEU A 7 -32.52 -9.90 -12.06
N LYS A 8 -31.46 -9.98 -12.88
CA LYS A 8 -30.23 -9.18 -12.72
C LYS A 8 -30.41 -7.87 -13.50
N LYS A 9 -30.20 -6.71 -12.88
CA LYS A 9 -30.10 -5.43 -13.61
C LYS A 9 -28.63 -5.11 -13.93
N SER A 10 -28.33 -5.07 -15.23
CA SER A 10 -27.10 -4.51 -15.77
C SER A 10 -27.08 -3.00 -15.58
N LEU A 11 -25.94 -2.42 -15.22
CA LEU A 11 -25.71 -0.97 -15.29
C LEU A 11 -24.72 -0.71 -16.43
N HIS A 12 -25.15 0.01 -17.46
CA HIS A 12 -24.33 0.28 -18.63
C HIS A 12 -23.30 1.38 -18.35
N GLN A 13 -22.09 1.16 -18.87
CA GLN A 13 -21.00 2.13 -18.90
C GLN A 13 -21.23 3.15 -20.03
N THR A 14 -21.10 4.43 -19.74
CA THR A 14 -21.17 5.52 -20.74
C THR A 14 -19.76 5.98 -21.10
N THR A 15 -19.50 6.23 -22.38
CA THR A 15 -18.17 6.56 -22.95
C THR A 15 -18.30 7.72 -23.95
N LEU A 16 -17.17 8.35 -24.32
CA LEU A 16 -16.98 9.31 -25.44
C LEU A 16 -17.59 10.70 -25.20
N LEU A 17 -17.08 11.83 -25.71
CA LEU A 17 -15.84 12.29 -26.40
C LEU A 17 -15.70 13.79 -25.99
N GLY A 18 -14.60 14.53 -26.09
CA GLY A 18 -13.40 14.52 -26.94
C GLY A 18 -13.06 16.00 -27.21
N PHE A 19 -11.82 16.34 -27.61
CA PHE A 19 -11.53 17.67 -28.17
C PHE A 19 -10.42 17.60 -29.22
N THR A 20 -10.56 18.43 -30.25
CA THR A 20 -9.87 18.31 -31.54
C THR A 20 -8.55 19.09 -31.61
N LYS A 21 -7.68 18.65 -32.53
CA LYS A 21 -6.45 19.36 -32.91
C LYS A 21 -6.80 20.68 -33.60
N SER A 22 -5.96 21.70 -33.38
CA SER A 22 -5.86 22.86 -34.28
C SER A 22 -4.55 22.77 -35.07
N SER A 23 -4.60 23.15 -36.34
CA SER A 23 -3.50 23.11 -37.29
C SER A 23 -3.30 24.49 -37.90
N CYS A 24 -2.05 24.92 -38.04
CA CYS A 24 -1.68 25.97 -38.99
C CYS A 24 -0.37 25.56 -39.67
N ALA A 25 -0.27 25.82 -40.96
CA ALA A 25 0.84 25.39 -41.81
C ALA A 25 1.41 26.58 -42.57
N THR A 26 2.75 26.67 -42.65
CA THR A 26 3.43 27.51 -43.63
C THR A 26 4.79 26.91 -44.03
N SER A 27 5.07 26.95 -45.33
CA SER A 27 6.32 26.69 -46.05
C SER A 27 6.16 27.40 -47.42
N PRO A 28 7.19 27.64 -48.26
CA PRO A 28 8.55 27.07 -48.23
C PRO A 28 9.72 28.06 -48.55
N ASP A 29 10.93 27.49 -48.58
CA ASP A 29 12.14 27.77 -49.40
C ASP A 29 12.66 29.20 -49.71
N SER A 30 13.97 29.40 -49.47
CA SER A 30 15.01 29.40 -50.54
C SER A 30 16.46 29.59 -50.01
N LEU A 31 17.39 28.72 -50.43
CA LEU A 31 18.77 28.94 -50.96
C LEU A 31 19.67 30.08 -50.35
N SER A 32 20.98 29.95 -50.09
CA SER A 32 22.03 29.00 -50.56
C SER A 32 23.39 29.13 -49.79
N ASN A 33 24.37 28.28 -50.15
CA ASN A 33 25.84 28.36 -49.96
C ASN A 33 26.54 27.94 -48.63
N GLU A 34 27.25 26.80 -48.73
CA GLU A 34 28.54 26.45 -48.08
C GLU A 34 29.70 27.31 -48.69
N PRO A 35 30.96 27.37 -48.16
CA PRO A 35 31.65 26.25 -47.47
C PRO A 35 32.62 26.51 -46.28
N SER A 36 32.83 25.44 -45.50
CA SER A 36 34.14 24.98 -44.94
C SER A 36 34.76 25.57 -43.64
N PRO A 37 35.67 24.81 -42.96
CA PRO A 37 36.04 24.95 -41.53
C PRO A 37 37.45 25.61 -41.35
N PRO A 38 38.21 25.52 -40.21
CA PRO A 38 37.93 24.95 -38.86
C PRO A 38 38.38 25.83 -37.66
N ARG A 39 37.97 25.47 -36.41
CA ARG A 39 38.91 25.53 -35.26
C ARG A 39 38.51 24.71 -34.02
N ARG A 40 39.51 23.97 -33.54
CA ARG A 40 39.56 23.21 -32.28
C ARG A 40 39.73 24.16 -31.08
N VAL A 41 38.84 24.07 -30.08
CA VAL A 41 39.11 24.49 -28.69
C VAL A 41 38.70 23.37 -27.75
N GLN A 42 39.46 23.18 -26.68
CA GLN A 42 39.40 22.01 -25.80
C GLN A 42 38.68 22.30 -24.48
N SER A 43 38.17 21.23 -23.86
CA SER A 43 38.11 21.01 -22.40
C SER A 43 37.46 22.05 -21.46
N ALA A 44 36.37 21.62 -20.81
CA ALA A 44 36.25 21.64 -19.34
C ALA A 44 35.20 20.59 -18.88
N PRO A 45 35.37 19.94 -17.70
CA PRO A 45 34.60 18.74 -17.35
C PRO A 45 33.20 19.01 -16.77
N LYS A 46 32.27 18.09 -17.01
CA LYS A 46 30.98 18.02 -16.29
C LYS A 46 31.26 17.74 -14.81
N SER A 47 31.00 18.73 -13.95
CA SER A 47 31.13 18.62 -12.50
C SER A 47 30.12 17.60 -11.94
N THR A 48 30.65 16.45 -11.51
CA THR A 48 29.91 15.41 -10.81
C THR A 48 29.49 15.92 -9.43
N LYS A 49 28.22 16.32 -9.28
CA LYS A 49 27.65 16.60 -7.95
C LYS A 49 27.75 15.33 -7.08
N PRO A 50 28.44 15.37 -5.93
CA PRO A 50 28.58 14.19 -5.09
C PRO A 50 27.23 13.78 -4.49
N LYS A 51 27.01 12.46 -4.40
CA LYS A 51 25.87 11.88 -3.67
C LYS A 51 25.91 12.35 -2.22
N ASN A 52 24.94 13.17 -1.81
CA ASN A 52 24.84 13.54 -0.41
C ASN A 52 24.44 12.31 0.40
N LYS A 53 25.33 11.87 1.29
CA LYS A 53 25.13 10.70 2.15
C LYS A 53 23.84 10.88 2.97
N SER A 54 23.03 9.83 3.05
CA SER A 54 21.87 9.78 3.93
C SER A 54 22.30 10.04 5.37
N LYS A 55 21.79 11.11 6.00
CA LYS A 55 21.76 11.20 7.46
C LYS A 55 20.86 10.07 7.96
N ALA A 56 21.45 9.05 8.56
CA ALA A 56 20.70 8.11 9.38
C ALA A 56 19.96 8.92 10.46
N LYS A 57 18.63 8.81 10.50
CA LYS A 57 17.84 9.43 11.58
C LYS A 57 18.03 8.62 12.85
N THR A 58 18.31 9.29 13.96
CA THR A 58 18.46 8.77 15.33
C THR A 58 17.14 8.23 15.90
N GLY A 59 16.47 7.31 15.20
CA GLY A 59 15.14 6.84 15.53
C GLY A 59 14.83 5.44 14.99
N ASP A 60 15.87 4.65 14.75
CA ASP A 60 15.76 3.26 14.27
C ASP A 60 15.83 2.25 15.43
N GLU A 61 16.65 2.53 16.46
CA GLU A 61 16.87 1.62 17.60
C GLU A 61 15.62 1.32 18.46
N ASN A 62 14.59 2.17 18.39
CA ASN A 62 13.31 1.97 19.09
C ASN A 62 12.23 1.31 18.21
N ARG A 63 12.58 0.80 17.02
CA ARG A 63 11.63 0.14 16.10
C ARG A 63 11.74 -1.38 16.17
N VAL A 64 10.64 -2.04 15.86
CA VAL A 64 10.55 -3.50 15.73
C VAL A 64 10.24 -3.82 14.26
N SER A 65 11.19 -4.42 13.55
CA SER A 65 11.05 -4.72 12.11
C SER A 65 10.10 -5.88 11.80
N THR A 66 9.76 -6.70 12.80
CA THR A 66 8.73 -7.75 12.71
C THR A 66 7.31 -7.22 12.77
N ASP A 67 7.13 -5.96 13.18
CA ASP A 67 5.84 -5.38 13.55
C ASP A 67 5.59 -4.09 12.80
N ALA A 68 4.52 -4.05 12.01
CA ALA A 68 4.09 -2.83 11.31
C ALA A 68 2.70 -2.40 11.75
N ILE A 69 2.53 -1.10 12.02
CA ILE A 69 1.22 -0.48 12.15
C ILE A 69 0.74 -0.15 10.75
N LEU A 70 -0.43 -0.69 10.39
CA LEU A 70 -0.98 -0.69 9.05
C LEU A 70 -2.32 0.05 9.03
N SER A 71 -2.41 1.14 8.27
CA SER A 71 -3.67 1.88 8.12
C SER A 71 -4.62 1.08 7.23
N ILE A 72 -5.81 0.77 7.73
CA ILE A 72 -6.83 -0.02 7.05
C ILE A 72 -8.21 0.58 7.32
N LYS A 73 -9.16 0.42 6.39
CA LYS A 73 -10.52 0.94 6.60
C LYS A 73 -11.38 -0.03 7.43
N PRO A 74 -12.31 0.45 8.27
CA PRO A 74 -13.18 -0.40 9.10
C PRO A 74 -14.02 -1.44 8.34
N GLU A 75 -14.36 -1.23 7.07
CA GLU A 75 -15.05 -2.26 6.28
C GLU A 75 -14.17 -3.50 6.03
N PHE A 76 -12.85 -3.31 5.92
CA PHE A 76 -11.92 -4.42 5.67
C PHE A 76 -11.56 -5.17 6.96
N THR A 77 -11.43 -4.50 8.11
CA THR A 77 -11.22 -5.19 9.40
C THR A 77 -12.42 -6.08 9.75
N LYS A 78 -13.65 -5.62 9.49
CA LYS A 78 -14.87 -6.45 9.61
C LYS A 78 -14.84 -7.68 8.69
N LEU A 79 -14.38 -7.55 7.44
CA LEU A 79 -14.24 -8.69 6.53
C LEU A 79 -13.14 -9.66 6.95
N ILE A 80 -12.04 -9.16 7.52
CA ILE A 80 -10.94 -9.97 8.07
C ILE A 80 -11.42 -10.74 9.31
N ALA A 81 -12.07 -10.06 10.27
CA ALA A 81 -12.64 -10.71 11.46
C ALA A 81 -13.70 -11.76 11.11
N ALA A 82 -14.49 -11.53 10.06
CA ALA A 82 -15.46 -12.52 9.55
C ALA A 82 -14.82 -13.63 8.68
N ARG A 83 -13.47 -13.71 8.59
CA ARG A 83 -12.70 -14.61 7.70
C ARG A 83 -13.03 -14.53 6.20
N LYS A 84 -13.84 -13.55 5.77
CA LYS A 84 -14.21 -13.31 4.37
C LYS A 84 -13.06 -12.69 3.56
N LYS A 85 -12.21 -11.89 4.20
CA LYS A 85 -10.98 -11.36 3.59
C LYS A 85 -9.80 -12.03 4.27
N ASN A 86 -9.21 -13.01 3.60
CA ASN A 86 -8.12 -13.83 4.13
C ASN A 86 -6.72 -13.43 3.63
N HIS A 87 -6.63 -12.40 2.77
CA HIS A 87 -5.37 -11.75 2.38
C HIS A 87 -5.52 -10.23 2.46
N GLU A 88 -4.49 -9.55 2.95
CA GLU A 88 -4.37 -8.09 2.90
C GLU A 88 -3.45 -7.64 1.75
N TYR A 89 -3.85 -6.64 0.96
CA TYR A 89 -3.24 -6.36 -0.34
C TYR A 89 -2.53 -5.00 -0.39
N ARG A 90 -1.21 -4.99 -0.63
CA ARG A 90 -0.41 -3.75 -0.72
C ARG A 90 0.45 -3.65 -1.97
N LYS A 91 0.85 -2.42 -2.31
CA LYS A 91 1.75 -2.09 -3.42
C LYS A 91 3.24 -2.33 -3.10
N TYR A 92 3.57 -2.40 -1.82
CA TYR A 92 4.93 -2.54 -1.28
C TYR A 92 5.11 -3.87 -0.53
N LYS A 93 6.34 -4.38 -0.54
CA LYS A 93 6.76 -5.56 0.21
C LYS A 93 7.28 -5.15 1.59
N LEU A 94 6.95 -5.94 2.60
CA LEU A 94 7.44 -5.83 3.96
C LEU A 94 8.04 -7.19 4.32
N GLU A 95 9.36 -7.32 4.13
CA GLU A 95 10.02 -8.63 4.10
C GLU A 95 10.21 -9.24 5.49
N THR A 96 10.36 -8.41 6.52
CA THR A 96 10.61 -8.82 7.90
C THR A 96 9.34 -8.90 8.75
N VAL A 97 8.21 -8.39 8.25
CA VAL A 97 7.00 -8.19 9.06
C VAL A 97 6.19 -9.48 9.16
N THR A 98 5.99 -9.95 10.38
CA THR A 98 5.14 -11.10 10.73
C THR A 98 3.85 -10.67 11.44
N ARG A 99 3.82 -9.43 11.97
CA ARG A 99 2.69 -8.88 12.74
C ARG A 99 2.25 -7.51 12.23
N PHE A 100 0.95 -7.36 12.03
CA PHE A 100 0.30 -6.13 11.61
C PHE A 100 -0.65 -5.60 12.69
N TRP A 101 -0.30 -4.45 13.25
CA TRP A 101 -1.18 -3.69 14.13
C TRP A 101 -2.15 -2.89 13.26
N LEU A 102 -3.41 -3.33 13.18
CA LEU A 102 -4.41 -2.77 12.27
C LEU A 102 -4.98 -1.48 12.86
N TYR A 103 -4.47 -0.34 12.36
CA TYR A 103 -5.03 0.97 12.65
C TYR A 103 -6.24 1.20 11.73
N GLU A 104 -7.43 1.18 12.32
CA GLU A 104 -8.65 1.56 11.63
C GLU A 104 -8.70 3.07 11.41
N THR A 105 -8.92 3.48 10.16
CA THR A 105 -9.18 4.88 9.81
C THR A 105 -10.52 5.37 10.40
N ALA A 106 -10.87 6.63 10.16
CA ALA A 106 -12.15 7.19 10.56
C ALA A 106 -13.34 6.29 10.11
N PRO A 107 -14.40 6.15 10.92
CA PRO A 107 -14.61 6.83 12.20
C PRO A 107 -13.76 6.32 13.38
N THR A 108 -13.34 5.05 13.39
CA THR A 108 -12.72 4.41 14.57
C THR A 108 -11.43 5.10 15.04
N SER A 109 -10.51 5.43 14.13
CA SER A 109 -9.29 6.21 14.40
C SER A 109 -8.39 5.64 15.51
N ALA A 110 -8.30 4.31 15.58
CA ALA A 110 -7.62 3.56 16.64
C ALA A 110 -7.05 2.23 16.10
N ILE A 111 -6.08 1.64 16.80
CA ILE A 111 -5.71 0.23 16.57
C ILE A 111 -6.73 -0.65 17.29
N THR A 112 -7.35 -1.56 16.54
CA THR A 112 -8.42 -2.46 17.02
C THR A 112 -8.01 -3.93 17.03
N TYR A 113 -7.12 -4.33 16.11
CA TYR A 113 -6.67 -5.71 15.96
C TYR A 113 -5.15 -5.82 15.79
N LEU A 114 -4.62 -6.97 16.20
CA LEU A 114 -3.29 -7.47 15.84
C LEU A 114 -3.47 -8.68 14.93
N MET A 115 -2.90 -8.61 13.73
CA MET A 115 -3.04 -9.60 12.66
C MET A 115 -1.69 -10.25 12.37
N PHE A 116 -1.63 -11.58 12.35
CA PHE A 116 -0.43 -12.31 11.95
C PHE A 116 -0.43 -12.57 10.44
N THR A 117 0.77 -12.58 9.86
CA THR A 117 1.01 -12.88 8.45
C THR A 117 2.18 -13.85 8.27
N ALA A 118 2.11 -14.64 7.21
CA ALA A 118 3.24 -15.36 6.65
C ALA A 118 3.84 -14.59 5.45
N THR A 119 4.72 -15.26 4.68
CA THR A 119 5.32 -14.75 3.44
C THR A 119 4.25 -14.16 2.50
N PRO A 120 4.44 -12.92 1.99
CA PRO A 120 3.48 -12.32 1.06
C PRO A 120 3.51 -13.01 -0.29
N LYS A 121 2.32 -13.32 -0.81
CA LYS A 121 2.07 -13.89 -2.13
C LYS A 121 2.08 -12.81 -3.24
N VAL A 122 2.43 -13.18 -4.46
CA VAL A 122 2.27 -12.33 -5.67
C VAL A 122 1.07 -12.80 -6.53
N PRO A 123 0.60 -12.02 -7.52
CA PRO A 123 -0.47 -12.42 -8.42
C PRO A 123 -0.23 -13.80 -9.07
N GLY A 124 -1.18 -14.72 -8.90
CA GLY A 124 -1.13 -16.10 -9.40
C GLY A 124 -0.72 -17.12 -8.33
N GLU A 125 -0.42 -16.67 -7.10
CA GLU A 125 -0.05 -17.54 -5.98
C GLU A 125 -1.16 -17.67 -4.91
N VAL A 126 -2.19 -16.82 -4.91
CA VAL A 126 -3.25 -16.89 -3.88
C VAL A 126 -4.04 -18.18 -4.05
N ASN A 127 -4.53 -18.45 -5.26
CA ASN A 127 -5.18 -19.70 -5.70
C ASN A 127 -6.30 -20.18 -4.77
N ASP A 128 -7.06 -19.23 -4.23
CA ASP A 128 -8.16 -19.46 -3.31
C ASP A 128 -9.31 -18.48 -3.61
N PRO A 129 -10.38 -18.92 -4.30
CA PRO A 129 -11.50 -18.05 -4.68
C PRO A 129 -12.44 -17.72 -3.51
N SER A 130 -12.24 -18.28 -2.31
CA SER A 130 -13.12 -18.01 -1.17
C SER A 130 -12.92 -16.62 -0.54
N GLY A 131 -11.73 -16.03 -0.71
CA GLY A 131 -11.38 -14.74 -0.12
C GLY A 131 -11.76 -13.54 -0.98
N VAL A 132 -12.29 -12.50 -0.34
CA VAL A 132 -12.74 -11.26 -0.98
C VAL A 132 -11.58 -10.58 -1.73
N GLY A 133 -11.68 -10.67 -3.06
CA GLY A 133 -10.78 -10.01 -3.98
C GLY A 133 -9.54 -10.81 -4.37
N ASN A 134 -9.49 -12.10 -4.04
CA ASN A 134 -8.39 -13.01 -4.39
C ASN A 134 -8.31 -13.21 -5.91
N ASP A 135 -9.42 -13.53 -6.57
CA ASP A 135 -9.46 -13.73 -8.03
C ASP A 135 -8.96 -12.50 -8.81
N ASP A 136 -9.40 -11.28 -8.44
CA ASP A 136 -8.89 -10.05 -9.07
C ASP A 136 -7.39 -9.83 -8.82
N PHE A 137 -6.86 -10.31 -7.69
CA PHE A 137 -5.44 -10.18 -7.37
C PHE A 137 -4.63 -11.13 -8.24
N ASP A 138 -5.03 -12.40 -8.33
CA ASP A 138 -4.33 -13.41 -9.13
C ASP A 138 -4.42 -13.12 -10.63
N GLN A 139 -5.53 -12.56 -11.11
CA GLN A 139 -5.68 -12.08 -12.49
C GLN A 139 -4.94 -10.76 -12.77
N GLY A 140 -4.25 -10.17 -11.78
CA GLY A 140 -3.51 -8.91 -11.94
C GLY A 140 -4.38 -7.66 -12.13
N LEU A 141 -5.69 -7.75 -11.86
CA LEU A 141 -6.65 -6.65 -11.98
C LEU A 141 -6.53 -5.64 -10.83
N LYS A 142 -5.90 -6.02 -9.71
CA LYS A 142 -5.57 -5.13 -8.60
C LYS A 142 -4.24 -4.42 -8.81
N GLN A 143 -4.18 -3.13 -8.44
CA GLN A 143 -2.92 -2.36 -8.41
C GLN A 143 -1.92 -2.80 -7.31
N SER A 144 -2.34 -3.68 -6.41
CA SER A 144 -1.49 -4.24 -5.35
C SER A 144 -0.59 -5.34 -5.91
N LYS A 145 0.62 -5.47 -5.36
CA LYS A 145 1.64 -6.43 -5.83
C LYS A 145 1.89 -7.58 -4.85
N TYR A 146 1.44 -7.42 -3.61
CA TYR A 146 1.70 -8.35 -2.51
C TYR A 146 0.42 -8.60 -1.72
N GLY A 147 0.08 -9.88 -1.53
CA GLY A 147 -1.02 -10.36 -0.69
C GLY A 147 -0.48 -11.04 0.56
N TYR A 148 -0.66 -10.40 1.70
CA TYR A 148 -0.25 -10.89 3.02
C TYR A 148 -1.34 -11.83 3.55
N PRO A 149 -1.10 -13.14 3.67
CA PRO A 149 -2.11 -14.08 4.17
C PRO A 149 -2.42 -13.78 5.64
N VAL A 150 -3.70 -13.74 5.99
CA VAL A 150 -4.18 -13.54 7.35
C VAL A 150 -4.18 -14.89 8.07
N THR A 151 -3.15 -15.17 8.87
CA THR A 151 -3.01 -16.48 9.54
C THR A 151 -3.79 -16.53 10.86
N GLU A 152 -3.68 -15.48 11.67
CA GLU A 152 -4.32 -15.36 12.98
C GLU A 152 -4.79 -13.91 13.20
N LEU A 153 -5.86 -13.74 13.98
CA LEU A 153 -6.39 -12.42 14.32
C LEU A 153 -6.73 -12.31 15.80
N TYR A 154 -6.15 -11.31 16.43
CA TYR A 154 -6.36 -10.95 17.83
C TYR A 154 -7.00 -9.56 17.90
N LYS A 155 -7.94 -9.37 18.82
CA LYS A 155 -8.65 -8.12 19.05
C LYS A 155 -8.22 -7.52 20.39
N LEU A 156 -7.91 -6.22 20.38
CA LEU A 156 -7.55 -5.49 21.58
C LEU A 156 -8.82 -5.29 22.43
N GLN A 157 -8.73 -5.58 23.74
CA GLN A 157 -9.84 -5.37 24.70
C GLN A 157 -10.29 -3.90 24.73
N LYS A 158 -9.31 -2.98 24.71
CA LYS A 158 -9.51 -1.55 24.53
C LYS A 158 -8.83 -1.12 23.23
N PRO A 159 -9.56 -0.56 22.24
CA PRO A 159 -8.94 0.05 21.07
C PRO A 159 -7.95 1.15 21.46
N LEU A 160 -6.75 1.13 20.89
CA LEU A 160 -5.71 2.10 21.20
C LEU A 160 -5.87 3.32 20.29
N THR A 161 -6.38 4.41 20.85
CA THR A 161 -6.76 5.61 20.09
C THR A 161 -5.56 6.37 19.51
N THR A 162 -5.83 7.23 18.53
CA THR A 162 -4.83 8.18 17.98
C THR A 162 -4.15 9.03 19.06
N ALA A 163 -4.88 9.48 20.08
CA ALA A 163 -4.33 10.27 21.19
C ALA A 163 -3.35 9.42 22.01
N GLU A 164 -3.78 8.24 22.46
CA GLU A 164 -2.94 7.31 23.23
C GLU A 164 -1.70 6.84 22.43
N LEU A 165 -1.83 6.63 21.12
CA LEU A 165 -0.69 6.32 20.24
C LEU A 165 0.38 7.41 20.26
N LYS A 166 -0.04 8.68 20.21
CA LYS A 166 0.87 9.81 20.25
C LYS A 166 1.46 10.01 21.65
N GLU A 167 0.62 10.00 22.68
CA GLU A 167 1.00 10.33 24.06
C GLU A 167 1.84 9.24 24.73
N ARG A 168 1.46 7.97 24.58
CA ARG A 168 2.16 6.84 25.23
C ARG A 168 3.34 6.34 24.41
N PHE A 169 3.24 6.32 23.08
CA PHE A 169 4.16 5.59 22.22
C PHE A 169 4.97 6.46 21.22
N ASP A 170 4.71 7.78 21.16
CA ASP A 170 5.26 8.72 20.15
C ASP A 170 4.95 8.29 18.69
N ILE A 171 3.75 7.73 18.49
CA ILE A 171 3.29 7.23 17.20
C ILE A 171 2.25 8.18 16.61
N ALA A 172 2.71 9.11 15.77
CA ALA A 172 1.84 9.83 14.84
C ALA A 172 1.09 8.86 13.90
N VAL A 173 -0.16 9.21 13.57
CA VAL A 173 -1.09 8.44 12.71
C VAL A 173 -0.39 7.95 11.44
N PRO A 174 -0.44 6.64 11.12
CA PRO A 174 0.12 6.12 9.89
C PRO A 174 -0.70 6.59 8.67
N GLN A 175 -0.01 7.18 7.68
CA GLN A 175 -0.58 7.53 6.37
C GLN A 175 -0.60 6.34 5.38
N GLY A 176 -0.28 5.13 5.86
CA GLY A 176 -0.30 3.90 5.06
C GLY A 176 0.28 2.73 5.84
N TRP A 177 1.54 2.87 6.29
CA TRP A 177 2.18 1.96 7.25
C TRP A 177 3.37 2.64 7.95
N ARG A 178 3.82 2.07 9.07
CA ARG A 178 5.12 2.34 9.74
C ARG A 178 5.49 1.16 10.63
N TYR A 179 6.77 0.95 10.94
CA TYR A 179 7.14 -0.01 11.99
C TYR A 179 6.60 0.42 13.37
N ALA A 180 6.22 -0.55 14.18
CA ALA A 180 5.86 -0.35 15.58
C ALA A 180 7.09 0.04 16.42
N THR A 181 6.86 0.69 17.56
CA THR A 181 7.92 0.93 18.55
C THR A 181 8.07 -0.27 19.48
N LYS A 182 9.26 -0.48 20.06
CA LYS A 182 9.50 -1.53 21.06
C LYS A 182 8.50 -1.44 22.21
N LYS A 183 8.33 -0.22 22.74
CA LYS A 183 7.36 0.12 23.79
C LYS A 183 5.92 -0.34 23.45
N LEU A 184 5.45 -0.19 22.21
CA LEU A 184 4.12 -0.66 21.82
C LEU A 184 4.02 -2.19 21.90
N VAL A 185 5.03 -2.89 21.39
CA VAL A 185 5.07 -4.36 21.34
C VAL A 185 5.26 -4.97 22.74
N GLU A 186 5.97 -4.28 23.63
CA GLU A 186 6.22 -4.70 25.01
C GLU A 186 5.02 -4.44 25.95
N GLU A 187 4.34 -3.29 25.81
CA GLU A 187 3.15 -2.97 26.64
C GLU A 187 1.88 -3.71 26.19
N MET A 188 1.71 -3.96 24.89
CA MET A 188 0.49 -4.58 24.35
C MET A 188 0.71 -6.08 24.13
N ARG A 189 0.68 -6.87 25.21
CA ARG A 189 0.98 -8.31 25.16
C ARG A 189 -0.13 -9.09 24.46
N LEU A 190 0.23 -10.22 23.84
CA LEU A 190 -0.71 -11.06 23.09
C LEU A 190 -1.72 -11.74 24.03
N GLU A 191 -1.26 -12.10 25.23
CA GLU A 191 -2.04 -12.72 26.30
C GLU A 191 -3.21 -11.86 26.77
N ASP A 192 -3.13 -10.53 26.63
CA ASP A 192 -4.18 -9.59 27.01
C ASP A 192 -5.26 -9.41 25.93
N MET A 193 -5.11 -10.06 24.75
CA MET A 193 -5.98 -9.88 23.58
C MET A 193 -6.97 -11.04 23.39
N GLU A 194 -8.16 -10.72 22.89
CA GLU A 194 -9.16 -11.73 22.49
C GLU A 194 -8.72 -12.37 21.16
N LYS A 195 -8.34 -13.65 21.17
CA LYS A 195 -8.10 -14.39 19.91
C LYS A 195 -9.43 -14.63 19.20
N ILE A 196 -9.59 -14.03 18.02
CA ILE A 196 -10.75 -14.24 17.15
C ILE A 196 -10.61 -15.57 16.41
N PHE A 197 -9.40 -15.85 15.90
CA PHE A 197 -9.04 -17.11 15.28
C PHE A 197 -7.53 -17.31 15.11
#